data_AF-A0A4V1EG75-F1
#
_entry.id   AF-A0A4V1EG75-F1
#
_cell.length_a   1.000
_cell.length_b   1.000
_cell.length_c   1.000
_cell.angle_alpha   90.00
_cell.angle_beta   90.00
_cell.angle_gamma   90.00
#
_symmetry.space_group_name_H-M   'P 1'
#
loop_
_entity.id
_entity.type
_entity.pdbx_description
1 polymer ?
#
loop_
_entity_poly.entity_id
_entity_poly.type
_entity_poly.pdbx_seq_one_letter_code
_entity_poly.pdbx_strand_id
1 'polypeptide(L)'
;MNVTYGQLFILIFVGKKGKCSPKEISISLGLDPGHLNRTISKLEEHGLLLQKKNEQDRRAKILSLTDKGRQVFEMSHDLFYQWDEIVLEALSDAERLELLRLLKKTASHR
;
A
#
# COMPACT_ATOMS: atom_id res chain seq x y z
N MET A 1 2.68 -12.82 -10.01
CA MET A 1 3.25 -11.58 -9.43
C MET A 1 4.44 -11.97 -8.55
N ASN A 2 5.68 -11.56 -8.85
CA ASN A 2 6.83 -11.83 -7.97
C ASN A 2 6.98 -10.71 -6.91
N VAL A 3 5.92 -10.51 -6.13
CA VAL A 3 5.79 -9.45 -5.13
C VAL A 3 5.25 -10.08 -3.86
N THR A 4 5.92 -9.87 -2.73
CA THR A 4 5.44 -10.39 -1.44
C THR A 4 4.29 -9.54 -0.89
N TYR A 5 3.51 -10.07 0.06
CA TYR A 5 2.43 -9.29 0.69
C TYR A 5 2.92 -7.97 1.31
N GLY A 6 4.05 -7.97 2.01
CA GLY A 6 4.62 -6.75 2.60
C GLY A 6 5.03 -5.71 1.55
N GLN A 7 5.59 -6.17 0.42
CA GLN A 7 5.89 -5.32 -0.72
C GLN A 7 4.63 -4.76 -1.38
N LEU A 8 3.58 -5.58 -1.49
CA LEU A 8 2.31 -5.20 -2.10
C LEU A 8 1.64 -4.06 -1.34
N PHE A 9 1.63 -4.08 0.00
CA PHE A 9 1.06 -3.00 0.80
C PHE A 9 1.77 -1.66 0.60
N ILE A 10 3.09 -1.67 0.37
CA ILE A 10 3.83 -0.45 0.03
C ILE A 10 3.39 0.08 -1.33
N LEU A 11 3.26 -0.80 -2.34
CA LEU A 11 2.78 -0.41 -3.68
C LEU A 11 1.36 0.14 -3.63
N ILE A 12 0.47 -0.47 -2.86
CA ILE A 12 -0.90 0.03 -2.64
C ILE A 12 -0.89 1.40 -2.00
N PHE A 13 -0.09 1.60 -0.96
CA PHE A 13 -0.02 2.88 -0.28
C PHE A 13 0.46 3.99 -1.22
N VAL A 14 1.56 3.74 -1.95
CA VAL A 14 2.10 4.71 -2.93
C VAL A 14 1.10 4.95 -4.06
N GLY A 15 0.43 3.90 -4.56
CA GLY A 15 -0.59 4.01 -5.61
C GLY A 15 -1.78 4.88 -5.20
N LYS A 16 -2.28 4.70 -3.98
CA LYS A 16 -3.38 5.50 -3.43
C LYS A 16 -3.00 6.95 -3.13
N LYS A 17 -1.76 7.20 -2.67
CA LYS A 17 -1.26 8.56 -2.36
C LYS A 17 -0.71 9.30 -3.59
N GLY A 18 -0.29 8.58 -4.62
CA GLY A 18 0.38 9.11 -5.82
C GLY A 18 1.85 9.44 -5.58
N LYS A 19 2.14 10.43 -4.73
CA LYS A 19 3.50 10.82 -4.32
C LYS A 19 3.59 10.90 -2.81
N CYS A 20 4.54 10.18 -2.20
CA CYS A 20 4.73 10.20 -0.75
C CYS A 20 6.20 9.98 -0.36
N SER A 21 6.55 10.38 0.85
CA SER A 21 7.86 10.13 1.43
C SER A 21 7.95 8.74 2.10
N PRO A 22 9.15 8.15 2.22
CA PRO A 22 9.35 6.94 3.02
C PRO A 22 8.88 7.10 4.48
N LYS A 23 8.98 8.31 5.05
CA LYS A 23 8.51 8.60 6.40
C LYS A 23 7.00 8.41 6.55
N GLU A 24 6.22 8.91 5.58
CA GLU A 24 4.77 8.73 5.58
C GLU A 24 4.37 7.25 5.47
N ILE A 25 5.09 6.48 4.65
CA ILE A 25 4.86 5.03 4.52
C ILE A 25 5.14 4.32 5.83
N SER A 26 6.29 4.61 6.46
CA SER A 26 6.70 3.99 7.73
C SER A 26 5.67 4.24 8.83
N ILE A 27 5.20 5.48 8.98
CA ILE A 27 4.18 5.83 9.98
C ILE A 27 2.85 5.15 9.65
N SER A 28 2.38 5.24 8.40
CA SER A 28 1.05 4.75 8.04
C SER A 28 0.94 3.23 8.05
N LEU A 29 2.02 2.53 7.73
CA LEU A 29 2.05 1.06 7.67
C LEU A 29 2.70 0.44 8.92
N GLY A 30 3.15 1.23 9.90
CA GLY A 30 3.83 0.75 11.11
C GLY A 30 5.12 -0.01 10.81
N LEU A 31 5.85 0.37 9.75
CA LEU A 31 7.05 -0.33 9.30
C LEU A 31 8.31 0.31 9.88
N ASP A 32 9.24 -0.52 10.35
CA ASP A 32 10.59 -0.08 10.71
C ASP A 32 11.29 0.59 9.50
N PRO A 33 11.93 1.77 9.68
CA PRO A 33 12.60 2.48 8.59
C PRO A 33 13.69 1.67 7.87
N GLY A 34 14.44 0.83 8.59
CA GLY A 34 15.48 -0.01 8.00
C GLY A 34 14.91 -1.12 7.12
N HIS A 35 13.83 -1.77 7.58
CA HIS A 35 13.06 -2.71 6.77
C HIS A 35 12.43 -2.04 5.54
N LEU A 36 11.80 -0.89 5.72
CA LEU A 36 11.16 -0.14 4.64
C LEU A 36 12.18 0.25 3.57
N ASN A 37 13.34 0.81 3.94
CA ASN A 37 14.37 1.21 2.98
C ASN A 37 14.87 0.02 2.15
N ARG A 38 15.17 -1.12 2.78
CA ARG A 38 15.55 -2.34 2.05
C ARG A 38 14.45 -2.82 1.09
N THR A 39 13.19 -2.67 1.49
CA THR A 39 12.05 -3.07 0.66
C THR A 39 11.86 -2.12 -0.52
N ILE A 40 12.00 -0.81 -0.31
CA ILE A 40 11.99 0.20 -1.38
C ILE A 40 13.09 -0.12 -2.40
N SER A 41 14.34 -0.34 -1.96
CA SER A 41 15.44 -0.65 -2.88
C SER A 41 15.14 -1.86 -3.77
N LYS A 42 14.61 -2.94 -3.20
CA LYS A 42 14.19 -4.11 -3.98
C LYS A 42 13.05 -3.80 -4.98
N LEU A 43 12.10 -2.97 -4.59
CA LEU A 43 10.99 -2.56 -5.46
C LEU A 43 11.47 -1.64 -6.59
N GLU A 44 12.48 -0.81 -6.36
CA GLU A 44 13.15 -0.01 -7.40
C GLU A 44 13.96 -0.91 -8.34
N GLU A 45 14.73 -1.86 -7.81
CA GLU A 45 15.47 -2.88 -8.60
C GLU A 45 14.53 -3.68 -9.51
N HIS A 46 13.33 -4.01 -9.02
CA HIS A 46 12.29 -4.67 -9.82
C HIS A 46 11.53 -3.74 -10.77
N GLY A 47 11.85 -2.45 -10.78
CA GLY A 47 11.23 -1.44 -11.63
C GLY A 47 9.78 -1.14 -11.29
N LEU A 48 9.36 -1.32 -10.03
CA LEU A 48 8.00 -1.08 -9.54
C LEU A 48 7.85 0.29 -8.85
N LEU A 49 8.93 0.80 -8.27
CA LEU A 49 8.98 2.13 -7.65
C LEU A 49 10.02 3.01 -8.32
N LEU A 50 9.81 4.31 -8.20
CA LEU A 50 10.75 5.35 -8.57
C LEU A 50 10.92 6.32 -7.40
N GLN A 51 12.15 6.49 -6.93
CA GLN A 51 12.53 7.49 -5.94
C GLN A 51 13.22 8.69 -6.58
N LYS A 52 12.71 9.90 -6.32
CA LYS A 52 13.34 11.16 -6.73
C LYS A 52 13.60 12.06 -5.53
N LYS A 53 14.61 12.93 -5.63
CA LYS A 53 14.77 14.04 -4.68
C LYS A 53 13.57 14.97 -4.80
N ASN A 54 13.07 15.46 -3.68
CA ASN A 54 12.03 16.48 -3.70
C ASN A 54 12.63 17.80 -4.21
N GLU A 55 11.97 18.45 -5.15
CA GLU A 55 12.41 19.70 -5.76
C GLU A 55 12.35 20.88 -4.77
N GLN A 56 11.43 20.82 -3.81
CA GLN A 56 11.22 21.86 -2.78
C GLN A 56 12.11 21.66 -1.55
N ASP A 57 12.51 20.41 -1.27
CA ASP A 57 13.47 20.07 -0.21
C ASP A 57 14.38 18.94 -0.69
N ARG A 58 15.59 19.28 -1.12
CA ARG A 58 16.56 18.31 -1.66
C ARG A 58 16.99 17.23 -0.66
N ARG A 59 16.70 17.42 0.64
CA ARG A 59 16.94 16.42 1.70
C ARG A 59 15.83 15.38 1.76
N ALA A 60 14.64 15.70 1.27
CA ALA A 60 13.51 14.79 1.22
C ALA A 60 13.51 13.95 -0.08
N LYS A 61 13.06 12.70 0.04
CA LYS A 61 12.84 11.80 -1.09
C LYS A 61 11.35 11.59 -1.29
N ILE A 62 10.91 11.57 -2.55
CA ILE A 62 9.54 11.24 -2.95
C ILE A 62 9.56 9.94 -3.72
N LEU A 63 8.63 9.05 -3.36
CA LEU A 63 8.33 7.81 -4.05
C LEU A 63 7.09 7.97 -4.93
N SER A 64 7.12 7.28 -6.05
CA SER A 64 6.01 7.14 -6.99
C SER A 64 6.04 5.75 -7.63
N LEU A 65 4.90 5.27 -8.12
CA LEU A 65 4.87 4.06 -8.94
C LEU A 65 5.44 4.33 -10.33
N THR A 66 6.14 3.35 -10.88
CA THR A 66 6.37 3.27 -12.34
C THR A 66 5.10 2.75 -13.03
N ASP A 67 5.10 2.70 -14.36
CA ASP A 67 3.99 2.08 -15.12
C ASP A 67 3.82 0.60 -14.75
N LYS A 68 4.93 -0.14 -14.59
CA LYS A 68 4.91 -1.52 -14.12
C LYS A 68 4.37 -1.63 -12.68
N GLY A 69 4.76 -0.71 -11.80
CA GLY A 69 4.21 -0.63 -10.45
C GLY A 69 2.72 -0.33 -10.42
N ARG A 70 2.24 0.53 -11.33
CA ARG A 70 0.83 0.87 -11.50
C ARG A 70 0.00 -0.34 -11.94
N GLN A 71 0.51 -1.13 -12.88
CA GLN A 71 -0.16 -2.39 -13.27
C GLN A 71 -0.29 -3.35 -12.09
N VAL A 72 0.76 -3.51 -11.28
CA VAL A 72 0.70 -4.34 -10.06
C VAL A 72 -0.32 -3.79 -9.06
N PHE A 73 -0.38 -2.47 -8.89
CA PHE A 73 -1.38 -1.82 -8.04
C PHE A 73 -2.81 -2.07 -8.52
N GLU A 74 -3.08 -1.92 -9.82
CA GLU A 74 -4.39 -2.17 -10.40
C GLU A 74 -4.80 -3.65 -10.25
N MET A 75 -3.91 -4.58 -10.60
CA MET A 75 -4.16 -6.02 -10.40
C MET A 75 -4.42 -6.39 -8.93
N SER A 76 -3.80 -5.67 -7.99
CA SER A 76 -4.04 -5.90 -6.57
C SER A 76 -5.45 -5.52 -6.16
N HIS A 77 -6.04 -4.50 -6.78
CA HIS A 77 -7.41 -4.08 -6.49
C HIS A 77 -8.40 -5.19 -6.83
N ASP A 78 -8.27 -5.77 -8.02
CA ASP A 78 -9.13 -6.87 -8.48
C ASP A 78 -8.95 -8.11 -7.60
N LEU A 79 -7.72 -8.41 -7.20
CA LEU A 79 -7.42 -9.54 -6.31
C LEU A 79 -8.11 -9.37 -4.95
N PHE A 80 -8.01 -8.19 -4.33
CA PHE A 80 -8.67 -7.94 -3.04
C PHE A 80 -10.18 -7.93 -3.17
N TYR A 81 -10.73 -7.40 -4.26
CA TYR A 81 -12.17 -7.42 -4.50
C TYR A 81 -12.73 -8.84 -4.61
N GLN A 82 -12.06 -9.71 -5.38
CA GLN A 82 -12.45 -11.12 -5.48
C GLN A 82 -12.31 -11.86 -4.15
N TRP A 83 -11.26 -11.56 -3.39
CA TRP A 83 -11.08 -12.12 -2.05
C TRP A 83 -12.17 -11.67 -1.08
N ASP A 84 -12.55 -10.39 -1.08
CA ASP A 84 -13.61 -9.86 -0.24
C ASP A 84 -14.94 -10.56 -0.54
N GLU A 85 -15.26 -10.79 -1.82
CA GLU A 85 -16.49 -11.52 -2.20
C GLU A 85 -16.54 -12.94 -1.64
N ILE A 86 -15.42 -13.67 -1.67
CA ILE A 86 -15.33 -15.03 -1.15
C ILE A 86 -15.39 -15.03 0.39
N VAL A 87 -14.59 -14.18 1.04
CA VAL A 87 -14.47 -14.18 2.52
C VAL A 87 -15.76 -13.69 3.17
N LEU A 88 -16.47 -12.76 2.52
CA LEU A 88 -17.71 -12.19 3.03
C LEU A 88 -18.95 -12.93 2.53
N GLU A 89 -18.82 -13.98 1.71
CA GLU A 89 -19.94 -14.74 1.15
C GLU A 89 -20.90 -15.24 2.23
N ALA A 90 -20.37 -15.66 3.39
CA ALA A 90 -21.15 -16.15 4.51
C ALA A 90 -21.92 -15.07 5.28
N LEU A 91 -21.69 -13.78 4.98
CA LEU A 91 -22.31 -12.65 5.68
C LEU A 91 -23.42 -12.03 4.83
N SER A 92 -24.57 -11.82 5.46
CA SER A 92 -25.63 -10.97 4.93
C SER A 92 -25.18 -9.51 4.81
N ASP A 93 -25.89 -8.70 4.02
CA ASP A 93 -25.58 -7.27 3.85
C ASP A 93 -25.55 -6.51 5.18
N ALA A 94 -26.45 -6.85 6.11
CA ALA A 94 -26.49 -6.25 7.44
C ALA A 94 -25.25 -6.61 8.27
N GLU A 95 -24.79 -7.86 8.21
CA GLU A 95 -23.58 -8.30 8.90
C GLU A 95 -22.32 -7.68 8.29
N ARG A 96 -22.26 -7.54 6.96
CA ARG A 96 -21.17 -6.84 6.26
C ARG A 96 -21.08 -5.38 6.72
N LEU A 97 -22.22 -4.69 6.81
CA LEU A 97 -22.28 -3.31 7.32
C LEU A 97 -21.84 -3.22 8.78
N GLU A 98 -22.25 -4.16 9.63
CA GLU A 98 -21.85 -4.21 11.03
C GLU A 98 -20.34 -4.47 11.18
N LEU A 99 -19.79 -5.41 10.41
CA LEU A 99 -18.35 -5.67 10.37
C LEU A 99 -17.57 -4.40 9.98
N LEU A 100 -17.98 -3.72 8.91
CA LEU A 100 -17.35 -2.46 8.48
C LEU A 100 -17.43 -1.38 9.55
N ARG A 101 -18.56 -1.28 10.26
CA ARG A 101 -18.74 -0.34 11.38
C ARG A 101 -17.75 -0.64 12.51
N LEU A 102 -17.61 -1.92 12.90
CA LEU A 102 -16.70 -2.36 13.95
C LEU A 102 -15.22 -2.15 13.56
N LEU A 103 -14.85 -2.47 12.33
CA LEU A 103 -13.49 -2.23 11.80
C LEU A 103 -13.15 -0.74 11.79
N LYS A 104 -14.06 0.14 11.34
CA LYS A 104 -13.84 1.59 11.38
C LYS A 104 -13.65 2.10 12.80
N LYS A 105 -14.46 1.61 13.75
CA LYS A 105 -14.37 1.98 15.16
C LYS A 105 -13.01 1.62 15.77
N THR A 106 -12.45 0.46 15.44
CA THR A 106 -11.13 0.05 15.95
C THR A 106 -9.98 0.75 15.23
N ALA A 107 -10.12 1.03 13.93
CA ALA A 107 -9.12 1.76 13.16
C ALA A 107 -8.94 3.21 13.64
N SER A 108 -10.00 3.88 14.13
CA SER A 108 -9.91 5.24 14.69
C SER A 108 -9.19 5.34 16.04
N HIS A 109 -8.81 4.20 16.64
CA HIS A 109 -8.07 4.15 17.90
C HIS A 109 -6.56 3.86 17.71
N ARG A 110 -6.06 3.88 16.46
CA ARG A 110 -4.63 3.78 16.14
C ARG A 110 -4.02 5.14 15.83
#